data_AF-A0A934G803-F1
#
_entry.id   AF-A0A934G803-F1
#
_cell.length_a   1.000
_cell.length_b   1.000
_cell.length_c   1.000
_cell.angle_alpha   90.00
_cell.angle_beta   90.00
_cell.angle_gamma   90.00
#
_symmetry.space_group_name_H-M   'P 1'
#
loop_
_entity.id
_entity.type
_entity.pdbx_description
1 polymer ?
#
loop_
_entity_poly.entity_id
_entity_poly.type
_entity_poly.pdbx_seq_one_letter_code
_entity_poly.pdbx_strand_id
1 'polypeptide(L)' 'MLRGADAIYVALAVHVGVPLITLDKELYRRAPPVARVLTPREWLQQVAAPRK' A
#
# COMPACT_ATOMS: atom_id res chain seq x y z
N MET A 1 -8.58 12.87 0.32
CA MET A 1 -7.84 13.47 1.45
C MET A 1 -7.53 12.35 2.44
N LEU A 2 -6.26 12.12 2.78
CA LEU A 2 -5.86 11.15 3.80
C LEU A 2 -6.06 11.80 5.17
N ARG A 3 -6.70 11.12 6.12
CA ARG A 3 -7.01 11.68 7.44
C ARG A 3 -6.42 10.78 8.54
N GLY A 4 -5.90 11.39 9.61
CA GLY A 4 -5.47 10.66 10.80
C GLY A 4 -4.44 9.57 10.51
N ALA A 5 -4.67 8.36 11.05
CA ALA A 5 -3.74 7.24 10.96
C ALA A 5 -3.39 6.84 9.51
N ASP A 6 -4.30 7.01 8.55
CA ASP A 6 -4.06 6.71 7.13
C ASP A 6 -2.86 7.48 6.58
N ALA A 7 -2.72 8.75 6.98
CA ALA A 7 -1.62 9.58 6.54
C ALA A 7 -0.27 9.08 7.09
N ILE A 8 -0.25 8.50 8.29
CA ILE A 8 0.96 7.96 8.92
C ILE A 8 1.42 6.71 8.18
N TYR A 9 0.53 5.76 7.89
CA TYR A 9 0.89 4.55 7.17
C TYR A 9 1.34 4.84 5.74
N VAL A 10 0.68 5.79 5.06
CA VAL A 10 1.10 6.24 3.73
C VAL A 10 2.47 6.90 3.79
N ALA A 11 2.69 7.84 4.71
CA ALA A 11 3.96 8.52 4.86
C ALA A 11 5.10 7.54 5.18
N LEU A 12 4.85 6.57 6.06
CA LEU A 12 5.82 5.53 6.39
C LEU A 12 6.18 4.69 5.18
N ALA A 13 5.17 4.18 4.44
CA ALA A 13 5.38 3.36 3.25
C ALA A 13 6.23 4.08 2.19
N VAL A 14 5.96 5.37 1.98
CA VAL A 14 6.75 6.24 1.10
C VAL A 14 8.18 6.42 1.64
N HIS A 15 8.32 6.74 2.92
CA HIS A 15 9.60 7.00 3.55
C HIS A 15 10.57 5.80 3.46
N VAL A 16 10.07 4.59 3.67
CA VAL A 16 10.89 3.36 3.62
C VAL A 16 10.90 2.69 2.24
N GLY A 17 10.19 3.25 1.25
CA GLY A 17 10.19 2.76 -0.13
C GLY A 17 9.50 1.40 -0.34
N VAL A 18 8.48 1.07 0.46
CA VAL A 18 7.72 -0.20 0.38
C VAL A 18 6.27 0.05 -0.04
N PRO A 19 5.57 -0.93 -0.64
CA PRO A 19 4.14 -0.78 -0.92
C PRO A 19 3.34 -0.71 0.39
N LEU A 20 2.32 0.16 0.40
CA LEU A 20 1.28 0.14 1.42
C LEU A 20 0.34 -1.04 1.16
N ILE A 21 0.28 -1.99 2.09
CA ILE A 21 -0.64 -3.14 2.00
C ILE A 21 -1.83 -2.87 2.92
N THR A 22 -3.05 -2.85 2.36
CA THR A 22 -4.26 -2.55 3.13
C THR A 22 -5.49 -3.32 2.64
N LEU A 23 -6.42 -3.61 3.55
CA LEU A 23 -7.78 -4.08 3.23
C LEU A 23 -8.81 -2.94 3.28
N ASP A 24 -8.40 -1.74 3.67
CA ASP A 24 -9.26 -0.56 3.69
C ASP A 24 -9.51 -0.08 2.24
N LYS A 25 -10.77 -0.14 1.83
CA LYS A 25 -11.21 0.22 0.47
C LYS A 25 -11.12 1.71 0.18
N GLU A 26 -11.25 2.57 1.19
CA GLU A 26 -11.06 4.01 1.01
C GLU A 26 -9.59 4.35 0.83
N LEU A 27 -8.73 3.78 1.68
CA LEU A 27 -7.29 3.97 1.59
C LEU A 27 -6.72 3.43 0.28
N TYR A 28 -7.15 2.22 -0.14
CA TYR A 28 -6.78 1.62 -1.42
C TYR A 28 -7.15 2.51 -2.62
N ARG A 29 -8.28 3.24 -2.55
CA ARG A 29 -8.69 4.17 -3.61
C ARG A 29 -8.00 5.53 -3.54
N ARG A 30 -7.63 6.01 -2.34
CA ARG A 30 -7.16 7.38 -2.11
C ARG A 30 -5.63 7.54 -2.08
N ALA A 31 -4.89 6.51 -1.67
CA ALA A 31 -3.43 6.55 -1.56
C ALA A 31 -2.61 6.30 -2.86
N PRO A 32 -3.13 5.72 -3.97
CA PRO A 32 -2.35 5.52 -5.20
C PRO A 32 -1.62 6.76 -5.77
N PRO A 33 -2.14 8.00 -5.63
CA PRO A 33 -1.40 9.19 -6.07
C PRO A 33 -0.10 9.47 -5.32
N VAL A 34 0.12 8.86 -4.15
CA VAL A 34 1.25 9.16 -3.25
C VAL A 34 2.08 7.94 -2.86
N ALA A 35 1.52 6.73 -2.90
CA ALA A 35 2.21 5.50 -2.58
C ALA A 35 1.76 4.37 -3.51
N ARG A 36 2.62 3.36 -3.70
CA ARG A 36 2.19 2.10 -4.30
C ARG A 36 1.29 1.37 -3.30
N VAL A 37 0.05 1.09 -3.67
CA VAL A 37 -0.93 0.45 -2.78
C VAL A 37 -1.31 -0.92 -3.30
N LEU A 38 -1.39 -1.90 -2.41
CA LEU A 38 -1.77 -3.27 -2.71
C LEU A 38 -2.79 -3.78 -1.67
N THR A 39 -3.65 -4.68 -2.09
CA THR A 39 -4.32 -5.62 -1.21
C THR A 39 -3.34 -6.74 -0.80
N PRO A 40 -3.59 -7.43 0.33
CA PRO A 40 -2.79 -8.60 0.69
C PRO A 40 -2.72 -9.66 -0.41
N ARG A 41 -3.82 -9.85 -1.16
CA ARG A 41 -3.87 -10.79 -2.29
C ARG A 41 -2.91 -10.40 -3.41
N GLU A 42 -2.91 -9.14 -3.82
CA GLU A 42 -2.01 -8.63 -4.86
C GLU A 42 -0.55 -8.69 -4.43
N TRP A 43 -0.27 -8.44 -3.15
CA TRP A 43 1.08 -8.60 -2.61
C TRP A 43 1.53 -10.06 -2.62
N LEU A 44 0.68 -10.98 -2.16
CA LEU A 44 0.95 -12.42 -2.20
C LEU A 44 1.24 -12.91 -3.63
N GLN A 45 0.50 -12.44 -4.63
CA GLN A 45 0.75 -12.78 -6.02
C GLN A 45 2.13 -12.32 -6.53
N GLN A 46 2.66 -11.22 -5.99
CA GLN A 46 3.99 -10.72 -6.37
C GLN A 46 5.12 -11.48 -5.70
N VAL A 47 4.95 -11.87 -4.44
CA VAL A 47 6.00 -12.57 -3.68
C VAL A 47 5.98 -14.09 -3.89
N ALA A 48 4.84 -14.66 -4.26
CA ALA A 48 4.70 -16.08 -4.60
C ALA A 48 5.13 -16.39 -6.04
N ALA A 49 5.34 -15.37 -6.89
CA ALA A 49 5.89 -15.58 -8.22
C ALA A 49 7.35 -16.06 -8.09
N PRO A 50 7.73 -17.19 -8.73
CA PRO A 50 9.11 -17.66 -8.67
C PRO A 50 10.04 -16.58 -9.22
N ARG A 51 11.01 -16.18 -8.39
CA ARG A 51 12.06 -15.24 -8.79
C ARG A 51 12.93 -15.98 -9.81
N LYS A 52 12.83 -15.60 -11.09
CA LYS A 52 13.72 -16.10 -12.15
C LYS A 52 15.17 -15.72 -11.84
#